data_AF-A0A371AWV9-F1
#
_entry.id   AF-A0A371AWV9-F1
#
_cell.length_a   1.000
_cell.length_b   1.000
_cell.length_c   1.000
_cell.angle_alpha   90.00
_cell.angle_beta   90.00
_cell.angle_gamma   90.00
#
_symmetry.space_group_name_H-M   'P 1'
#
loop_
_entity.id
_entity.type
_entity.pdbx_description
1 polymer ?
#
loop_
_entity_poly.entity_id
_entity_poly.type
_entity_poly.pdbx_seq_one_letter_code
_entity_poly.pdbx_strand_id
1 'polypeptide(L)'
;MRKKTIIISVLIIIIGIIISIKIFKNDTEGFKRGKSSDVYRLNSKGTVIAIDKKKKTLVVSIINDELFKDGQTTLNCENVYGFENLDLKVGDKIIFYYFSHNNYNNEPFKIEAIETNNQS
;
A
#
# COMPACT_ATOMS: atom_id res chain seq x y z
N MET A 1 21.30 7.84 -48.35
CA MET A 1 20.91 8.71 -47.22
C MET A 1 19.55 8.33 -46.61
N ARG A 2 18.46 8.19 -47.39
CA ARG A 2 17.11 7.85 -46.87
C ARG A 2 17.01 6.59 -45.97
N LYS A 3 17.73 5.50 -46.29
CA LYS A 3 17.72 4.26 -45.48
C LYS A 3 18.27 4.45 -44.06
N LYS A 4 19.31 5.26 -43.88
CA LYS A 4 19.89 5.55 -42.55
C LYS A 4 18.91 6.34 -41.68
N THR A 5 18.20 7.30 -42.28
CA THR A 5 17.16 8.10 -41.59
C THR A 5 15.98 7.24 -41.16
N ILE A 6 15.54 6.29 -41.99
CA ILE A 6 14.46 5.34 -41.65
C ILE A 6 14.88 4.41 -40.51
N ILE A 7 16.11 3.90 -40.53
CA ILE A 7 16.62 3.05 -39.44
C ILE A 7 16.64 3.81 -38.12
N ILE A 8 17.08 5.07 -38.12
CA ILE A 8 17.10 5.91 -36.93
C ILE A 8 15.68 6.18 -36.42
N SER A 9 14.71 6.48 -37.31
CA SER A 9 13.33 6.72 -36.87
C SER A 9 12.69 5.46 -36.27
N VAL A 10 12.95 4.28 -36.83
CA VAL A 10 12.45 3.00 -36.29
C VAL A 10 13.08 2.71 -34.93
N LEU A 11 14.38 3.00 -34.75
CA LEU A 11 15.06 2.78 -33.47
C LEU A 11 14.44 3.64 -32.35
N ILE A 12 14.13 4.90 -32.64
CA ILE A 12 13.49 5.82 -31.68
C ILE A 12 12.12 5.32 -31.25
N ILE A 13 11.32 4.80 -32.18
CA ILE A 13 9.99 4.24 -31.87
C ILE A 13 10.11 3.01 -30.95
N ILE A 14 11.04 2.10 -31.23
CA ILE A 14 11.27 0.90 -30.42
C ILE A 14 11.71 1.29 -29.01
N ILE A 15 12.63 2.24 -28.88
CA ILE A 15 13.08 2.75 -27.57
C ILE A 15 11.90 3.37 -26.80
N GLY A 16 11.06 4.15 -27.47
CA GLY A 16 9.84 4.71 -26.88
C GLY A 16 8.90 3.62 -26.33
N ILE A 17 8.66 2.55 -27.09
CA ILE A 17 7.82 1.42 -26.66
C ILE A 17 8.42 0.73 -25.42
N ILE A 18 9.73 0.49 -25.40
CA ILE A 18 10.41 -0.16 -24.26
C ILE A 18 10.27 0.69 -22.99
N ILE A 19 10.43 2.02 -23.11
CA ILE A 19 10.27 2.94 -21.99
C ILE A 19 8.83 2.90 -21.46
N SER A 20 7.83 2.98 -22.34
CA SER A 20 6.41 2.90 -21.96
C SER A 20 6.05 1.60 -21.23
N ILE A 21 6.56 0.45 -21.71
CA ILE A 21 6.35 -0.84 -21.04
C ILE A 21 6.99 -0.86 -19.65
N LYS A 22 8.18 -0.29 -19.49
CA LYS A 22 8.89 -0.27 -18.20
C LYS A 22 8.18 0.61 -17.18
N ILE A 23 7.68 1.77 -17.61
CA ILE A 23 6.86 2.67 -16.77
C ILE A 23 5.58 1.95 -16.33
N PHE A 24 4.85 1.34 -17.28
CA PHE A 24 3.61 0.61 -16.99
C PHE A 24 3.80 -0.58 -16.03
N LYS A 25 4.92 -1.31 -16.16
CA LYS A 25 5.27 -2.39 -15.23
C LYS A 25 5.59 -1.88 -13.82
N ASN A 26 6.34 -0.79 -13.70
CA ASN A 26 6.63 -0.17 -12.41
C ASN A 26 5.34 0.31 -11.71
N ASP A 27 4.41 0.90 -12.46
CA ASP A 27 3.12 1.36 -11.92
C ASP A 27 2.25 0.19 -11.45
N THR A 28 2.28 -0.94 -12.17
CA THR A 28 1.50 -2.14 -11.79
C THR A 28 2.15 -2.95 -10.66
N GLU A 29 3.47 -2.96 -10.53
CA GLU A 29 4.18 -3.60 -9.42
C GLU A 29 3.97 -2.88 -8.08
N GLY A 30 3.84 -1.54 -8.11
CA GLY A 30 3.43 -0.74 -6.94
C GLY A 30 1.95 -0.90 -6.60
N PHE A 31 1.12 -1.16 -7.61
CA PHE A 31 -0.32 -1.36 -7.49
C PHE A 31 -0.69 -2.85 -7.41
N LYS A 32 -0.05 -3.61 -6.49
CA LYS A 32 -0.59 -4.92 -6.08
C LYS A 32 -1.93 -4.69 -5.36
N ARG A 33 -3.01 -4.46 -6.12
CA ARG A 33 -4.38 -4.54 -5.61
C ARG A 33 -4.54 -5.92 -4.95
N GLY A 34 -5.39 -5.99 -3.93
CA GLY A 34 -5.71 -7.27 -3.29
C GLY A 34 -5.97 -8.39 -4.30
N LYS A 35 -5.81 -9.65 -3.88
CA LYS A 35 -6.17 -10.81 -4.71
C LYS A 35 -7.65 -10.69 -5.10
N SER A 36 -8.06 -11.35 -6.19
CA SER A 36 -9.44 -11.28 -6.72
C SER A 36 -10.56 -11.64 -5.70
N SER A 37 -10.21 -12.27 -4.59
CA SER A 37 -11.11 -12.65 -3.49
C SER A 37 -10.98 -11.76 -2.25
N ASP A 38 -10.20 -10.68 -2.33
CA ASP A 38 -10.01 -9.77 -1.20
C ASP A 38 -11.21 -8.87 -1.04
N VAL A 39 -11.67 -8.72 0.21
CA VAL A 39 -12.62 -7.68 0.59
C VAL A 39 -11.82 -6.47 1.04
N TYR A 40 -12.03 -5.35 0.36
CA TYR A 40 -11.42 -4.09 0.75
C TYR A 40 -12.23 -3.43 1.86
N ARG A 41 -11.58 -3.14 2.99
CA ARG A 41 -12.18 -2.57 4.19
C ARG A 41 -11.75 -1.11 4.32
N LEU A 42 -12.74 -0.26 4.50
CA LEU A 42 -12.60 1.18 4.57
C LEU A 42 -12.85 1.68 5.99
N ASN A 43 -12.19 2.78 6.35
CA ASN A 43 -12.50 3.55 7.56
C ASN A 43 -12.34 2.80 8.89
N SER A 44 -11.43 1.83 8.93
CA SER A 44 -11.06 1.14 10.17
C SER A 44 -10.23 2.09 11.03
N LYS A 45 -10.63 2.27 12.28
CA LYS A 45 -10.03 3.24 13.19
C LYS A 45 -9.27 2.54 14.28
N GLY A 46 -8.19 3.16 14.69
CA GLY A 46 -7.41 2.73 15.84
C GLY A 46 -6.65 3.86 16.49
N THR A 47 -6.08 3.59 17.65
CA THR A 47 -5.14 4.47 18.34
C THR A 47 -3.76 3.86 18.31
N VAL A 48 -2.76 4.63 17.88
CA VAL A 48 -1.37 4.18 17.79
C VAL A 48 -0.81 3.93 19.19
N ILE A 49 -0.27 2.73 19.41
CA ILE A 49 0.35 2.31 20.67
C ILE A 49 1.87 2.27 20.54
N ALA A 50 2.38 1.78 19.40
CA ALA A 50 3.81 1.71 19.14
C ALA A 50 4.08 1.79 17.64
N ILE A 51 5.24 2.35 17.28
CA ILE A 51 5.68 2.55 15.91
C ILE A 51 7.10 2.01 15.77
N ASP A 52 7.33 1.11 14.82
CA ASP A 52 8.68 0.73 14.39
C ASP A 52 8.85 1.08 12.91
N LYS A 53 9.43 2.26 12.66
CA LYS A 53 9.69 2.72 11.29
C LYS A 53 10.71 1.87 10.55
N LYS A 54 11.64 1.20 11.26
CA LYS A 54 12.65 0.34 10.63
C LYS A 54 12.03 -0.96 10.14
N LYS A 55 11.13 -1.55 10.93
CA LYS A 55 10.40 -2.77 10.55
C LYS A 55 9.11 -2.50 9.79
N LYS A 56 8.74 -1.22 9.60
CA LYS A 56 7.47 -0.79 9.01
C LYS A 56 6.28 -1.46 9.69
N THR A 57 6.26 -1.46 11.02
CA THR A 57 5.14 -2.01 11.79
C THR A 57 4.50 -0.95 12.68
N LEU A 58 3.18 -1.06 12.83
CA LEU A 58 2.37 -0.19 13.66
C LEU A 58 1.51 -1.03 14.61
N VAL A 59 1.66 -0.83 15.91
CA VAL A 59 0.76 -1.44 16.91
C VAL A 59 -0.38 -0.48 17.17
N VAL A 60 -1.61 -0.94 17.02
CA VAL A 60 -2.84 -0.14 17.16
C VAL A 60 -3.83 -0.81 18.10
N SER A 61 -4.46 -0.02 18.97
CA SER A 61 -5.70 -0.41 19.62
C SER A 61 -6.85 -0.21 18.64
N ILE A 62 -7.59 -1.26 18.29
CA ILE A 62 -8.69 -1.14 17.32
C ILE A 62 -9.93 -0.55 17.99
N ILE A 63 -10.64 0.33 17.27
CA ILE A 63 -11.83 1.04 17.76
C ILE A 63 -13.12 0.53 17.10
N ASN A 64 -13.12 0.25 15.79
CA ASN A 64 -14.35 -0.06 15.04
C ASN A 64 -14.15 -1.04 13.87
N ASP A 65 -13.57 -2.21 14.13
CA ASP A 65 -13.43 -3.24 13.09
C ASP A 65 -13.58 -4.68 13.64
N GLU A 66 -14.61 -5.38 13.18
CA GLU A 66 -15.01 -6.72 13.64
C GLU A 66 -14.01 -7.84 13.27
N LEU A 67 -13.17 -7.63 12.25
CA LEU A 67 -12.20 -8.64 11.83
C LEU A 67 -10.96 -8.66 12.74
N PHE A 68 -10.73 -7.58 13.47
CA PHE A 68 -9.71 -7.54 14.51
C PHE A 68 -10.38 -7.92 15.83
N LYS A 69 -9.91 -9.01 16.42
CA LYS A 69 -10.34 -9.36 17.79
C LYS A 69 -10.07 -8.19 18.72
N ASP A 70 -11.01 -7.90 19.62
CA ASP A 70 -10.93 -6.80 20.57
C ASP A 70 -9.55 -6.71 21.22
N GLY A 71 -8.91 -5.54 21.11
CA GLY A 71 -7.62 -5.26 21.73
C GLY A 71 -6.59 -4.61 20.81
N GLN A 72 -5.32 -5.01 20.99
CA GLN A 72 -4.17 -4.50 20.26
C GLN A 72 -3.81 -5.42 19.09
N THR A 73 -3.57 -4.84 17.93
CA THR A 73 -3.10 -5.57 16.75
C THR A 73 -1.82 -4.95 16.21
N THR A 74 -0.98 -5.79 15.58
CA THR A 74 0.19 -5.31 14.85
C THR A 74 -0.12 -5.30 13.37
N LEU A 75 -0.06 -4.12 12.77
CA LEU A 75 -0.20 -3.90 11.34
C LEU A 75 1.17 -3.96 10.67
N ASN A 76 1.27 -4.75 9.59
CA ASN A 76 2.41 -4.71 8.69
C ASN A 76 2.19 -3.60 7.65
N CYS A 77 3.03 -2.57 7.68
CA CYS A 77 2.96 -1.38 6.85
C CYS A 77 3.98 -1.37 5.71
N GLU A 78 4.59 -2.51 5.37
CA GLU A 78 5.52 -2.62 4.23
C GLU A 78 4.91 -2.16 2.91
N ASN A 79 3.60 -2.34 2.74
CA ASN A 79 2.85 -1.96 1.55
C ASN A 79 2.27 -0.54 1.60
N VAL A 80 2.45 0.18 2.72
CA VAL A 80 1.94 1.54 2.87
C VAL A 80 2.92 2.51 2.22
N TYR A 81 2.51 3.11 1.11
CA TYR A 81 3.34 4.07 0.38
C TYR A 81 3.66 5.28 1.27
N GLY A 82 4.94 5.62 1.38
CA GLY A 82 5.37 6.77 2.16
C GLY A 82 5.27 6.62 3.68
N PHE A 83 5.08 5.40 4.21
CA PHE A 83 4.97 5.15 5.66
C PHE A 83 6.09 5.79 6.49
N GLU A 84 7.33 5.76 5.97
CA GLU A 84 8.51 6.33 6.63
C GLU A 84 8.39 7.85 6.86
N ASN A 85 7.64 8.54 5.99
CA ASN A 85 7.44 9.98 6.00
C ASN A 85 6.19 10.41 6.79
N LEU A 86 5.34 9.48 7.22
CA LEU A 86 4.18 9.81 8.05
C LEU A 86 4.65 10.33 9.42
N ASP A 87 4.16 11.49 9.85
CA ASP A 87 4.37 12.04 11.21
C ASP A 87 3.35 11.41 12.19
N LEU A 88 3.48 10.09 12.40
CA LEU A 88 2.70 9.35 13.39
C LEU A 88 3.37 9.40 14.75
N LYS A 89 2.58 9.58 15.80
CA LYS A 89 2.99 9.55 17.21
C LYS A 89 2.13 8.57 17.99
N VAL A 90 2.67 8.07 19.10
CA VAL A 90 1.91 7.27 20.05
C VAL A 90 0.76 8.11 20.60
N GLY A 91 -0.45 7.54 20.62
CA GLY A 91 -1.68 8.22 20.99
C GLY A 91 -2.47 8.80 19.81
N ASP A 92 -1.88 8.88 18.62
CA ASP A 92 -2.60 9.38 17.45
C ASP A 92 -3.80 8.47 17.12
N LYS A 93 -4.94 9.10 16.85
CA LYS A 93 -6.07 8.40 16.24
C LYS A 93 -5.79 8.29 14.75
N ILE A 94 -5.93 7.10 14.20
CA ILE A 94 -5.72 6.86 12.77
C ILE A 94 -6.96 6.24 12.14
N ILE A 95 -7.09 6.46 10.85
CA ILE A 95 -7.91 5.67 9.93
C ILE A 95 -6.94 4.86 9.07
N PHE A 96 -7.22 3.58 8.87
CA PHE A 96 -6.46 2.74 7.98
C PHE A 96 -7.37 1.92 7.06
N TYR A 97 -6.79 1.58 5.92
CA TYR A 97 -7.47 0.87 4.83
C TYR A 97 -6.69 -0.40 4.53
N TYR A 98 -7.39 -1.51 4.37
CA TYR A 98 -6.73 -2.79 4.19
C TYR A 98 -7.57 -3.77 3.36
N PHE A 99 -6.88 -4.75 2.80
CA PHE A 99 -7.48 -5.91 2.17
C PHE A 99 -7.52 -7.06 3.17
N SER A 100 -8.70 -7.63 3.38
CA SER A 100 -8.89 -8.91 4.05
C SER A 100 -9.07 -10.01 3.01
N HIS A 101 -8.20 -11.02 3.03
CA HIS A 101 -8.39 -12.21 2.20
C HIS A 101 -9.49 -13.10 2.82
N ASN A 102 -10.32 -13.72 1.98
CA ASN A 102 -11.35 -14.64 2.45
C ASN A 102 -10.74 -15.75 3.34
N ASN A 103 -11.41 -16.01 4.47
CA ASN A 103 -11.00 -16.70 5.70
C ASN A 103 -10.32 -18.10 5.63
N TYR A 104 -9.92 -18.60 4.47
CA TYR A 104 -9.42 -19.98 4.36
C TYR A 104 -7.97 -20.17 4.85
N ASN A 105 -7.13 -19.13 4.85
CA ASN A 105 -5.68 -19.31 5.02
C ASN A 105 -5.00 -18.49 6.15
N ASN A 106 -5.74 -17.83 7.06
CA ASN A 106 -5.14 -16.97 8.11
C ASN A 106 -4.08 -15.99 7.57
N GLU A 107 -4.24 -15.51 6.32
CA GLU A 107 -3.28 -14.58 5.73
C GLU A 107 -3.31 -13.25 6.48
N PRO A 108 -2.16 -12.63 6.74
CA PRO A 108 -2.11 -11.33 7.41
C PRO A 108 -2.79 -10.25 6.55
N PHE A 109 -3.49 -9.32 7.22
CA PHE A 109 -4.12 -8.19 6.54
C PHE A 109 -3.10 -7.35 5.78
N LYS A 110 -3.43 -7.01 4.53
CA LYS A 110 -2.59 -6.12 3.74
C LYS A 110 -3.05 -4.68 3.92
N ILE A 111 -2.25 -3.89 4.62
CA ILE A 111 -2.52 -2.47 4.82
C ILE A 111 -2.09 -1.69 3.58
N GLU A 112 -2.99 -0.85 3.08
CA GLU A 112 -2.75 -0.03 1.90
C GLU A 112 -2.40 1.41 2.28
N ALA A 113 -3.18 2.00 3.19
CA ALA A 113 -3.03 3.39 3.57
C ALA A 113 -3.36 3.60 5.05
N ILE A 114 -2.70 4.60 5.63
CA ILE A 114 -2.89 5.06 7.00
C ILE A 114 -2.95 6.58 6.98
N GLU A 115 -3.97 7.13 7.60
CA GLU A 115 -4.23 8.55 7.70
C GLU A 115 -4.38 8.92 9.19
N THR A 116 -3.82 10.06 9.60
CA THR A 116 -4.07 10.60 10.92
C THR A 116 -5.46 11.22 10.97
N ASN A 117 -6.30 10.70 11.87
CA ASN A 117 -7.61 11.26 12.16
C ASN A 117 -7.48 12.26 13.31
N ASN A 118 -6.94 13.43 13.00
CA ASN A 118 -6.82 14.55 13.94
C ASN A 118 -8.13 15.34 14.05
N GLN A 119 -9.29 14.66 14.04
CA GLN A 119 -10.53 15.31 14.45
C GLN A 119 -10.40 15.66 15.94
N SER A 120 -10.18 16.96 16.16
CA SER A 120 -10.15 17.64 17.46
C SER A 120 -11.50 17.55 18.15
#